data_AF-C4RJK3-F1
#
_entry.id   AF-C4RJK3-F1
#
_cell.length_a   1.000
_cell.length_b   1.000
_cell.length_c   1.000
_cell.angle_alpha   90.00
_cell.angle_beta   90.00
_cell.angle_gamma   90.00
#
_symmetry.space_group_name_H-M   'P 1'
#
loop_
_entity.id
_entity.type
_entity.pdbx_description
1 polymer ?
#
loop_
_entity_poly.entity_id
_entity_poly.type
_entity_poly.pdbx_seq_one_letter_code
_entity_poly.pdbx_strand_id
1 'polypeptide(L)' 'MWSKARCLAALESRLPDGYTVEAAFKLPVPLPSTVAFGATADGPAWEFALHDARSGRPHLAGSVR' A
#
# COMPACT_ATOMS: atom_id res chain seq x y z
N MET A 1 -6.12 8.61 7.80
CA MET A 1 -5.75 7.32 7.17
C MET A 1 -5.59 7.44 5.65
N TRP A 2 -4.89 8.47 5.16
CA TRP A 2 -4.81 8.78 3.71
C TRP A 2 -3.98 7.75 2.93
N SER A 3 -2.84 7.31 3.46
CA SER A 3 -1.93 6.41 2.75
C SER A 3 -2.56 5.06 2.40
N LYS A 4 -3.40 4.49 3.29
CA LYS A 4 -4.18 3.27 3.00
C LYS A 4 -5.10 3.47 1.80
N ALA A 5 -5.89 4.54 1.80
CA ALA A 5 -6.80 4.85 0.68
C ALA A 5 -6.03 5.09 -0.62
N ARG A 6 -4.88 5.77 -0.57
CA ARG A 6 -4.05 6.02 -1.74
C ARG A 6 -3.48 4.73 -2.35
N CYS A 7 -3.08 3.76 -1.53
CA CYS A 7 -2.67 2.44 -1.99
C CYS A 7 -3.81 1.70 -2.70
N LEU A 8 -5.01 1.72 -2.13
CA LEU A 8 -6.18 1.07 -2.73
C LEU A 8 -6.58 1.72 -4.06
N ALA A 9 -6.54 3.05 -4.15
CA ALA A 9 -6.77 3.76 -5.40
C ALA A 9 -5.78 3.38 -6.51
N ALA A 10 -4.55 2.95 -6.17
CA ALA A 10 -3.59 2.45 -7.16
C ALA A 10 -3.90 1.02 -7.64
N LEU A 11 -4.72 0.26 -6.89
CA LEU A 11 -5.14 -1.10 -7.20
C LEU A 11 -6.59 -1.19 -7.72
N GLU A 12 -7.39 -0.14 -7.57
CA GLU A 12 -8.85 -0.09 -7.77
C GLU A 12 -9.35 -0.88 -8.99
N SER A 13 -8.77 -0.65 -10.17
CA SER A 13 -9.15 -1.34 -11.43
C SER A 13 -8.95 -2.86 -11.46
N ARG A 14 -8.30 -3.44 -10.44
CA ARG A 14 -7.94 -4.86 -10.34
C ARG A 14 -8.60 -5.55 -9.15
N LEU A 15 -9.32 -4.81 -8.32
CA LEU A 15 -9.96 -5.34 -7.12
C LEU A 15 -11.38 -5.81 -7.44
N PRO A 16 -11.87 -6.87 -6.77
CA PRO A 16 -13.26 -7.31 -6.89
C PRO A 16 -14.22 -6.32 -6.23
N ASP A 17 -15.53 -6.52 -6.42
CA ASP A 17 -16.57 -5.67 -5.82
C ASP A 17 -16.56 -5.70 -4.28
N GLY A 18 -16.09 -6.79 -3.67
CA GLY A 18 -15.97 -6.96 -2.22
C GLY A 18 -14.64 -7.58 -1.83
N TYR A 19 -13.93 -6.94 -0.91
CA TYR A 19 -12.63 -7.39 -0.42
C TYR A 19 -12.38 -6.89 1.02
N THR A 20 -11.43 -7.53 1.68
CA THR A 20 -10.90 -7.13 2.99
C THR A 20 -9.52 -6.50 2.80
N VAL A 21 -9.24 -5.41 3.53
CA VAL A 21 -7.94 -4.75 3.51
C VAL A 21 -7.31 -4.72 4.89
N GLU A 22 -6.18 -5.38 5.01
CA GLU A 22 -5.31 -5.32 6.19
C GLU A 22 -4.15 -4.37 5.90
N ALA A 23 -3.84 -3.48 6.85
CA ALA A 23 -2.76 -2.51 6.69
C ALA A 23 -2.03 -2.33 8.01
N ALA A 24 -0.71 -2.58 7.97
CA ALA A 24 0.20 -2.34 9.07
C ALA A 24 1.03 -1.09 8.79
N PHE A 25 0.73 -0.01 9.52
CA PHE A 25 1.56 1.20 9.51
C PHE A 25 2.84 0.94 10.28
N LYS A 26 3.97 1.33 9.68
CA LYS A 26 5.32 1.13 10.22
C LYS A 26 5.88 2.48 10.66
N LEU A 27 6.75 3.08 9.85
CA LEU A 27 7.29 4.41 10.13
C LEU A 27 6.37 5.51 9.58
N PRO A 28 6.28 6.68 10.26
CA PRO A 28 5.58 7.84 9.72
C PRO A 28 6.15 8.25 8.35
N VAL A 29 5.30 8.81 7.50
CA VAL A 29 5.72 9.48 6.26
C VAL A 29 5.99 10.95 6.61
N PRO A 30 7.25 11.41 6.70
CA PRO A 30 7.53 12.82 6.97
C PRO A 30 7.05 13.68 5.81
N LEU A 31 6.56 14.89 6.07
CA LEU A 31 6.08 15.79 5.02
C LEU A 31 6.99 17.02 4.91
N PRO A 32 7.31 17.49 3.69
CA PRO A 32 7.05 16.82 2.40
C PRO A 32 7.99 15.62 2.18
N SER A 33 7.52 14.55 1.54
CA SER A 33 8.37 13.44 1.09
C SER A 33 7.79 12.75 -0.14
N THR A 34 8.64 11.97 -0.81
CA THR A 34 8.25 11.08 -1.91
C THR A 34 8.34 9.64 -1.44
N VAL A 35 7.23 8.93 -1.53
CA VAL A 35 7.15 7.49 -1.23
C VAL A 35 6.95 6.71 -2.52
N ALA A 36 7.56 5.53 -2.59
CA ALA A 36 7.40 4.57 -3.66
C ALA A 36 6.36 3.52 -3.26
N PHE A 37 5.48 3.20 -4.20
CA PHE A 37 4.43 2.19 -4.06
C PHE A 37 4.82 0.96 -4.86
N GLY A 38 4.70 -0.21 -4.23
CA GLY A 38 4.85 -1.51 -4.89
C GLY A 38 3.67 -2.41 -4.54
N ALA A 39 3.24 -3.21 -5.50
CA ALA A 39 2.21 -4.23 -5.28
C ALA A 39 2.47 -5.45 -6.15
N THR A 40 2.20 -6.63 -5.58
CA THR A 40 2.39 -7.92 -6.21
C THR A 40 1.10 -8.73 -6.05
N ALA A 41 0.62 -9.32 -7.14
CA ALA A 41 -0.52 -10.21 -7.09
C ALA A 41 -0.09 -11.61 -6.58
N ASP A 42 -0.92 -12.20 -5.72
CA ASP A 42 -0.81 -13.57 -5.26
C ASP A 42 -2.18 -14.26 -5.45
N GLY A 43 -2.40 -14.77 -6.67
CA GLY A 43 -3.70 -15.30 -7.09
C GLY A 43 -4.80 -14.23 -7.04
N PRO A 44 -5.89 -14.41 -6.27
CA PRO A 44 -6.93 -13.40 -6.07
C PRO A 44 -6.54 -12.30 -5.08
N ALA A 45 -5.44 -12.48 -4.34
CA ALA A 45 -4.97 -11.55 -3.33
C ALA A 45 -3.90 -10.59 -3.88
N TRP A 46 -3.68 -9.49 -3.17
CA TRP A 46 -2.64 -8.51 -3.44
C TRP A 46 -1.85 -8.20 -2.19
N GLU A 47 -0.53 -8.25 -2.28
CA GLU A 47 0.36 -7.67 -1.28
C GLU A 47 0.83 -6.31 -1.78
N PHE A 48 0.82 -5.29 -0.92
CA PHE A 48 1.26 -3.95 -1.27
C PHE A 48 2.07 -3.28 -0.16
N ALA A 49 2.95 -2.37 -0.56
CA ALA A 49 3.80 -1.64 0.37
C ALA A 49 4.07 -0.21 -0.07
N LEU A 50 4.26 0.66 0.92
CA LEU A 50 4.84 1.99 0.76
C LEU A 50 6.19 2.04 1.48
N HIS A 51 7.19 2.54 0.78
CA HIS A 51 8.52 2.79 1.32
C HIS A 51 9.02 4.17 0.90
N ASP A 52 9.93 4.74 1.67
CA ASP A 52 10.62 5.97 1.28
C ASP A 52 11.35 5.74 -0.04
N ALA A 53 11.14 6.61 -1.04
CA ALA A 53 11.64 6.38 -2.39
C ALA A 53 13.18 6.44 -2.48
N ARG A 54 13.86 7.04 -1.50
CA ARG A 54 15.33 7.21 -1.49
C ARG A 54 16.02 6.17 -0.61
N SER A 55 15.49 5.92 0.57
CA SER A 55 16.11 5.10 1.62
C SER A 55 15.50 3.69 1.73
N GLY A 56 14.35 3.43 1.11
CA GLY A 56 13.67 2.14 1.18
C GLY A 56 13.02 1.83 2.53
N ARG A 57 13.01 2.80 3.47
CA ARG A 57 12.42 2.60 4.80
C ARG A 57 10.91 2.32 4.70
N PRO A 58 10.38 1.31 5.40
CA PRO A 58 8.97 0.93 5.26
C PRO A 58 8.05 1.90 6.00
N HIS A 59 6.98 2.33 5.34
CA HIS A 59 5.93 3.17 5.91
C HIS A 59 4.62 2.41 6.11
N LEU A 60 4.30 1.53 5.16
CA LEU A 60 3.09 0.72 5.20
C LEU A 60 3.35 -0.61 4.49
N ALA A 61 2.86 -1.68 5.07
CA ALA A 61 2.65 -2.96 4.39
C ALA A 61 1.17 -3.31 4.52
N GLY A 62 0.58 -3.93 3.50
CA GLY A 62 -0.82 -4.32 3.55
C GLY A 62 -1.14 -5.39 2.53
N SER A 63 -2.31 -5.98 2.72
CA SER A 63 -2.83 -7.03 1.86
C SER A 63 -4.29 -6.76 1.52
N VAL A 64 -4.71 -7.24 0.36
CA VAL A 64 -6.10 -7.25 -0.11
C VAL A 64 -6.48 -8.67 -0.49
N ARG A 65 -7.63 -9.15 -0.02
CA ARG A 65 -8.15 -10.50 -0.27
C ARG A 65 -9.66 -10.53 -0.34
#